data_AF-A0AA89BN56-F1
#
_entry.id   AF-A0AA89BN56-F1
#
_cell.length_a   1.000
_cell.length_b   1.000
_cell.length_c   1.000
_cell.angle_alpha   90.00
_cell.angle_beta   90.00
_cell.angle_gamma   90.00
#
_symmetry.space_group_name_H-M   'P 1'
#
loop_
_entity.id
_entity.type
_entity.pdbx_description
1 polymer ?
#
loop_
_entity_poly.entity_id
_entity_poly.type
_entity_poly.pdbx_seq_one_letter_code
_entity_poly.pdbx_strand_id
1 'polypeptide(L)'
;MTNLRRALYSAVQHNELAWFEKPENSVGLLTSRIINETSTVKTIISDRMSVIVQCISSILVATTLSMVVNWRMGLVAWAAMPYHFIAGLIQAKSAKGFLGDSAAAHSELLALASESATNIKTIASFCHEEHILEKARLSLQKPLRKSRKESVKYRIIQVINSDAMIVMDKGKVVEMGTHSTLIAASEGVYSRFFQLQSMTEK
;
A
#
# COMPACT_ATOMS: atom_id res chain seq x y z
N MET A 1 -9.98 17.04 -24.03
CA MET A 1 -8.96 15.96 -24.00
C MET A 1 -8.32 15.70 -25.34
N THR A 2 -9.12 15.53 -26.40
CA THR A 2 -8.66 15.56 -27.80
C THR A 2 -7.86 16.83 -28.12
N ASN A 3 -8.27 17.98 -27.57
CA ASN A 3 -7.59 19.26 -27.76
C ASN A 3 -6.19 19.31 -27.13
N LEU A 4 -5.98 18.75 -25.93
CA LEU A 4 -4.65 18.73 -25.27
C LEU A 4 -3.69 17.80 -26.01
N ARG A 5 -4.16 16.60 -26.39
CA ARG A 5 -3.35 15.67 -27.18
C ARG A 5 -2.97 16.26 -28.53
N ARG A 6 -3.91 16.95 -29.20
CA ARG A 6 -3.67 17.64 -30.47
C ARG A 6 -2.70 18.80 -30.30
N ALA A 7 -2.81 19.58 -29.22
CA ALA A 7 -1.89 20.69 -28.93
C ALA A 7 -0.47 20.19 -28.68
N LEU A 8 -0.28 19.15 -27.87
CA LEU A 8 1.02 18.52 -27.64
C LEU A 8 1.61 17.94 -28.93
N TYR A 9 0.79 17.25 -29.73
CA TYR A 9 1.23 16.71 -31.00
C TYR A 9 1.66 17.80 -32.00
N SER A 10 0.88 18.89 -32.07
CA SER A 10 1.22 20.07 -32.86
C SER A 10 2.49 20.73 -32.37
N ALA A 11 2.71 20.84 -31.07
CA ALA A 11 3.93 21.42 -30.50
C ALA A 11 5.18 20.59 -30.83
N VAL A 12 5.08 19.26 -30.73
CA VAL A 12 6.19 18.36 -31.08
C VAL A 12 6.58 18.47 -32.55
N GLN A 13 5.62 18.65 -33.46
CA GLN A 13 5.89 18.80 -34.89
C GLN A 13 6.62 20.09 -35.28
N HIS A 14 6.60 21.12 -34.43
CA HIS A 14 7.28 22.39 -34.70
C HIS A 14 8.73 22.43 -34.18
N ASN A 15 9.21 21.36 -33.54
CA ASN A 15 10.59 21.28 -33.07
C ASN A 15 11.57 21.03 -34.22
N GLU A 16 12.80 21.50 -34.05
CA GLU A 16 13.90 21.30 -34.99
C GLU A 16 14.35 19.84 -35.09
N LEU A 17 14.95 19.47 -36.23
CA LEU A 17 15.42 18.10 -36.48
C LEU A 17 16.42 17.60 -35.42
N ALA A 18 17.34 18.47 -34.98
CA ALA A 18 18.33 18.17 -33.94
C ALA A 18 17.70 17.81 -32.58
N TRP A 19 16.45 18.22 -32.34
CA TRP A 19 15.72 17.85 -31.13
C TRP A 19 15.32 16.38 -31.12
N PHE A 20 14.99 15.81 -32.29
CA PHE A 20 14.63 14.40 -32.47
C PHE A 20 15.83 13.45 -32.50
N GLU A 21 17.04 13.98 -32.77
CA GLU A 21 18.28 13.21 -32.71
C GLU A 21 18.71 12.87 -31.27
N LYS A 22 18.18 13.60 -30.27
CA LYS A 22 18.42 13.29 -28.87
C LYS A 22 17.81 11.93 -28.52
N PRO A 23 18.55 11.02 -27.86
CA PRO A 23 18.05 9.68 -27.50
C PRO A 23 16.82 9.73 -26.58
N GLU A 24 16.63 10.83 -25.85
CA GLU A 24 15.46 11.11 -24.99
C GLU A 24 14.17 11.36 -25.79
N ASN A 25 14.27 11.77 -27.05
CA ASN A 25 13.17 12.18 -27.91
C ASN A 25 12.90 11.19 -29.04
N SER A 26 13.13 9.91 -28.78
CA SER A 26 12.74 8.85 -29.70
C SER A 26 11.24 8.88 -29.97
N VAL A 27 10.84 8.73 -31.23
CA VAL A 27 9.43 8.73 -31.69
C VAL A 27 8.54 7.75 -30.91
N GLY A 28 9.06 6.59 -30.52
CA GLY A 28 8.33 5.62 -29.70
C GLY A 28 8.10 6.11 -28.27
N LEU A 29 9.13 6.70 -27.64
CA LEU A 29 9.05 7.26 -26.30
C LEU A 29 8.12 8.47 -26.26
N LEU A 30 8.20 9.36 -27.26
CA LEU A 30 7.35 10.54 -27.39
C LEU A 30 5.87 10.17 -27.54
N THR A 31 5.56 9.18 -28.37
CA THR A 31 4.18 8.71 -28.55
C THR A 31 3.62 8.15 -27.24
N SER A 32 4.41 7.33 -26.54
CA SER A 32 4.05 6.80 -25.22
C SER A 32 3.87 7.91 -24.18
N ARG A 33 4.80 8.88 -24.15
CA ARG A 33 4.75 10.05 -23.26
C ARG A 33 3.50 10.88 -23.48
N ILE A 34 3.19 11.26 -24.72
CA ILE A 34 1.99 12.05 -25.05
C ILE A 34 0.73 11.31 -24.60
N ILE A 35 0.65 9.99 -24.82
CA ILE A 35 -0.51 9.18 -24.41
C ILE A 35 -0.62 9.13 -22.88
N ASN A 36 0.46 8.75 -22.19
CA ASN A 36 0.45 8.57 -20.73
C ASN A 36 0.31 9.90 -19.98
N GLU A 37 0.99 10.96 -20.41
CA GLU A 37 0.89 12.27 -19.76
C GLU A 37 -0.50 12.87 -19.97
N THR A 38 -1.07 12.80 -21.17
CA THR A 38 -2.45 13.27 -21.41
C THR A 38 -3.46 12.48 -20.56
N SER A 39 -3.26 11.17 -20.42
CA SER A 39 -4.10 10.31 -19.57
C SER A 39 -3.93 10.65 -18.08
N THR A 40 -2.71 10.89 -17.61
CA THR A 40 -2.44 11.27 -16.22
C THR A 40 -3.07 12.62 -15.89
N VAL A 41 -2.93 13.60 -16.78
CA VAL A 41 -3.56 14.92 -16.66
C VAL A 41 -5.10 14.80 -16.63
N LYS A 42 -5.68 13.86 -17.40
CA LYS A 42 -7.12 13.56 -17.32
C LYS A 42 -7.54 13.15 -15.92
N THR A 43 -6.85 12.15 -15.38
CA THR A 43 -7.20 11.57 -14.09
C THR A 43 -7.08 12.62 -12.99
N ILE A 44 -6.10 13.51 -13.08
CA ILE A 44 -5.95 14.61 -12.12
C ILE A 44 -7.08 15.64 -12.25
N ILE A 45 -7.36 16.13 -13.46
CA ILE A 45 -8.32 17.24 -13.65
C ILE A 45 -9.77 16.79 -13.48
N SER A 46 -10.13 15.60 -13.97
CA SER A 46 -11.51 15.12 -13.94
C SER A 46 -11.81 14.43 -12.60
N ASP A 47 -11.05 13.39 -12.26
CA ASP A 47 -11.46 12.49 -11.18
C ASP A 47 -10.99 13.02 -9.82
N ARG A 48 -9.75 13.51 -9.72
CA ARG A 48 -9.24 14.05 -8.44
C ARG A 48 -9.91 15.36 -8.06
N MET A 49 -10.16 16.24 -9.02
CA MET A 49 -10.82 17.52 -8.76
C MET A 49 -12.24 17.32 -8.22
N SER A 50 -13.00 16.39 -8.81
CA SER A 50 -14.36 16.05 -8.35
C SER A 50 -14.35 15.54 -6.91
N VAL A 51 -13.43 14.65 -6.57
CA VAL A 51 -13.30 14.11 -5.21
C VAL A 51 -12.89 15.21 -4.21
N ILE A 52 -12.00 16.12 -4.58
CA ILE A 52 -11.59 17.23 -3.70
C ILE A 52 -12.79 18.14 -3.40
N VAL A 53 -13.54 18.55 -4.44
CA VAL A 53 -14.74 19.38 -4.28
C VAL A 53 -15.77 18.65 -3.41
N GLN A 54 -16.02 17.37 -3.67
CA GLN A 54 -16.93 16.54 -2.86
C GLN A 54 -16.51 16.46 -1.39
N CYS A 55 -15.22 16.25 -1.11
CA CYS A 55 -14.70 16.21 0.26
C CYS A 55 -14.92 17.54 0.99
N ILE A 56 -14.61 18.67 0.34
CA ILE A 56 -14.82 20.01 0.92
C ILE A 56 -16.30 20.24 1.21
N SER A 57 -17.18 19.97 0.24
CA SER A 57 -18.63 20.10 0.42
C SER A 57 -19.14 19.22 1.56
N SER A 58 -18.69 17.96 1.65
CA SER A 58 -19.10 17.04 2.70
C SER A 58 -18.64 17.50 4.09
N ILE A 59 -17.40 18.00 4.22
CA ILE A 59 -16.88 18.50 5.49
C ILE A 59 -17.66 19.74 5.96
N LEU A 60 -17.97 20.66 5.03
CA LEU A 60 -18.75 21.86 5.35
C LEU A 60 -20.15 21.49 5.83
N VAL A 61 -20.88 20.67 5.05
CA VAL A 61 -22.25 20.25 5.42
C VAL A 61 -22.25 19.50 6.76
N ALA A 62 -21.33 18.56 6.97
CA ALA A 62 -21.23 17.81 8.22
C ALA A 62 -20.93 18.72 9.42
N THR A 63 -20.02 19.69 9.26
CA THR A 63 -19.66 20.63 10.33
C THR A 63 -20.81 21.57 10.67
N THR A 64 -21.45 22.16 9.65
CA THR A 64 -22.60 23.06 9.85
C THR A 64 -23.77 22.34 10.51
N LEU A 65 -24.10 21.12 10.04
CA LEU A 65 -25.19 20.33 10.62
C LEU A 65 -24.90 19.95 12.08
N SER A 66 -23.67 19.52 12.38
CA SER A 66 -23.24 19.17 13.73
C SER A 66 -23.32 20.38 14.69
N MET A 67 -22.93 21.57 14.22
CA MET A 67 -22.98 22.81 14.99
C MET A 67 -24.42 23.25 15.30
N VAL A 68 -25.35 23.10 14.34
CA VAL A 68 -26.76 23.50 14.47
C VAL A 68 -27.54 22.56 15.39
N VAL A 69 -27.32 21.25 15.29
CA VAL A 69 -28.08 20.27 16.07
C VAL A 69 -27.63 20.28 17.53
N ASN A 70 -26.32 20.21 17.80
CA ASN A 70 -25.77 20.23 19.16
C ASN A 70 -24.29 20.64 19.13
N TRP A 71 -24.01 21.93 19.35
CA TRP A 71 -22.65 22.48 19.34
C TRP A 71 -21.68 21.76 20.32
N ARG A 72 -22.21 21.20 21.42
CA ARG A 72 -21.43 20.39 22.39
C ARG A 72 -20.87 19.11 21.77
N MET A 73 -21.64 18.41 20.92
CA MET A 73 -21.17 17.20 20.23
C MET A 73 -20.22 17.54 19.08
N GLY A 74 -20.43 18.68 18.42
CA GLY A 74 -19.52 19.20 17.39
C GLY A 74 -18.12 19.52 17.92
N LEU A 75 -18.01 20.12 19.10
CA LEU A 75 -16.73 20.39 19.77
C LEU A 75 -15.96 19.10 20.11
N VAL A 76 -16.65 18.07 20.57
CA VAL A 76 -16.03 16.76 20.86
C VAL A 76 -15.51 16.12 19.58
N ALA A 77 -16.26 16.20 18.47
CA ALA A 77 -15.82 15.69 17.17
C ALA A 77 -14.58 16.45 16.64
N TRP A 78 -14.55 17.78 16.79
CA TRP A 78 -13.39 18.61 16.41
C TRP A 78 -12.16 18.32 17.28
N ALA A 79 -12.34 18.03 18.57
CA ALA A 79 -11.24 17.62 19.45
C ALA A 79 -10.67 16.23 19.08
N ALA A 80 -11.50 15.34 18.51
CA ALA A 80 -11.08 14.00 18.07
C ALA A 80 -10.42 13.97 16.67
N MET A 81 -10.63 15.00 15.84
CA MET A 81 -10.04 15.13 14.50
C MET A 81 -8.49 15.13 14.50
N PRO A 82 -7.80 15.91 15.36
CA PRO A 82 -6.34 15.87 15.47
C PRO A 82 -5.79 14.48 15.80
N TYR A 83 -6.48 13.73 16.67
CA TYR A 83 -6.09 12.37 17.02
C TYR A 83 -6.15 11.43 15.81
N HIS A 84 -7.24 11.47 15.04
CA HIS A 84 -7.38 10.70 13.80
C HIS A 84 -6.34 11.10 12.76
N PHE A 85 -6.05 12.39 12.64
CA PHE A 85 -5.05 12.91 11.71
C PHE A 85 -3.64 12.41 12.07
N ILE A 86 -3.25 12.48 13.34
CA ILE A 86 -1.95 11.99 13.83
C ILE A 86 -1.84 10.47 13.61
N ALA A 87 -2.88 9.70 13.95
CA ALA A 87 -2.90 8.26 13.71
C ALA A 87 -2.76 7.94 12.21
N GLY A 88 -3.43 8.69 11.35
CA GLY A 88 -3.33 8.58 9.89
C GLY A 88 -1.91 8.87 9.38
N LEU A 89 -1.23 9.89 9.90
CA LEU A 89 0.16 10.18 9.53
C LEU A 89 1.13 9.08 9.96
N ILE A 90 0.95 8.52 11.17
CA ILE A 90 1.75 7.39 11.65
C ILE A 90 1.55 6.17 10.74
N GLN A 91 0.31 5.87 10.37
CA GLN A 91 -0.01 4.78 9.45
C GLN A 91 0.56 5.01 8.06
N ALA A 92 0.43 6.21 7.50
CA ALA A 92 0.95 6.56 6.17
C ALA A 92 2.49 6.47 6.11
N LYS A 93 3.18 6.96 7.15
CA LYS A 93 4.65 6.88 7.24
C LYS A 93 5.12 5.44 7.39
N SER A 94 4.43 4.63 8.20
CA SER A 94 4.77 3.21 8.36
C SER A 94 4.54 2.41 7.08
N ALA A 95 3.40 2.62 6.40
CA ALA A 95 3.10 1.95 5.14
C ALA A 95 4.12 2.31 4.04
N LYS A 96 4.51 3.59 3.94
CA LYS A 96 5.49 4.04 2.95
C LYS A 96 6.89 3.49 3.22
N GLY A 97 7.31 3.41 4.49
CA GLY A 97 8.58 2.78 4.88
C GLY A 97 8.61 1.28 4.56
N PHE A 98 7.51 0.58 4.76
CA PHE A 98 7.36 -0.84 4.39
C PHE A 98 7.43 -1.08 2.89
N LEU A 99 6.73 -0.26 2.10
CA LEU A 99 6.74 -0.34 0.63
C LEU A 99 8.16 -0.13 0.06
N GLY A 100 8.94 0.79 0.63
CA GLY A 100 10.32 1.05 0.19
C GLY A 100 11.26 -0.13 0.43
N ASP A 101 11.25 -0.72 1.63
CA ASP A 101 12.11 -1.86 1.97
C ASP A 101 11.75 -3.12 1.16
N SER A 102 10.46 -3.37 0.97
CA SER A 102 10.01 -4.50 0.15
C SER A 102 10.38 -4.31 -1.32
N ALA A 103 10.21 -3.09 -1.86
CA ALA A 103 10.59 -2.78 -3.23
C ALA A 103 12.10 -2.93 -3.48
N ALA A 104 12.95 -2.49 -2.53
CA ALA A 104 14.39 -2.64 -2.63
C ALA A 104 14.81 -4.11 -2.71
N ALA A 105 14.28 -4.96 -1.82
CA ALA A 105 14.60 -6.39 -1.83
C ALA A 105 14.08 -7.12 -3.09
N HIS A 106 12.92 -6.71 -3.62
CA HIS A 106 12.42 -7.22 -4.90
C HIS A 106 13.29 -6.76 -6.08
N SER A 107 13.82 -5.53 -6.05
CA SER A 107 14.71 -5.04 -7.11
C SER A 107 16.04 -5.81 -7.16
N GLU A 108 16.60 -6.17 -6.01
CA GLU A 108 17.81 -7.01 -5.92
C GLU A 108 17.56 -8.41 -6.51
N LEU A 109 16.41 -9.02 -6.18
CA LEU A 109 16.03 -10.31 -6.74
C LEU A 109 15.77 -10.24 -8.25
N LEU A 110 15.10 -9.18 -8.72
CA LEU A 110 14.86 -8.96 -10.14
C LEU A 110 16.18 -8.76 -10.90
N ALA A 111 17.15 -8.07 -10.32
CA ALA A 111 18.48 -7.92 -10.91
C ALA A 111 19.19 -9.29 -11.01
N LEU A 112 19.19 -10.09 -9.94
CA LEU A 112 19.76 -11.43 -9.94
C LEU A 112 19.07 -12.36 -10.94
N ALA A 113 17.74 -12.29 -11.04
CA ALA A 113 16.96 -13.06 -12.00
C ALA A 113 17.27 -12.66 -13.45
N SER A 114 17.42 -11.36 -13.73
CA SER A 114 17.80 -10.84 -15.05
C SER A 114 19.20 -11.29 -15.46
N GLU A 115 20.17 -11.22 -14.54
CA GLU A 115 21.53 -11.72 -14.74
C GLU A 115 21.53 -13.23 -15.02
N SER A 116 20.74 -13.98 -14.27
CA SER A 116 20.62 -15.43 -14.42
C SER A 116 19.94 -15.84 -15.73
N ALA A 117 18.90 -15.12 -16.15
CA ALA A 117 18.21 -15.36 -17.41
C ALA A 117 19.12 -15.08 -18.62
N THR A 118 19.91 -14.01 -18.54
CA THR A 118 20.88 -13.65 -19.59
C THR A 118 22.00 -14.69 -19.71
N ASN A 119 22.46 -15.24 -18.57
CA ASN A 119 23.58 -16.18 -18.51
C ASN A 119 23.16 -17.64 -18.25
N ILE A 120 21.94 -18.03 -18.62
CA ILE A 120 21.37 -19.34 -18.26
C ILE A 120 22.21 -20.52 -18.77
N LYS A 121 22.77 -20.40 -19.99
CA LYS A 121 23.63 -21.44 -20.57
C LYS A 121 24.95 -21.58 -19.82
N THR A 122 25.50 -20.48 -19.33
CA THR A 122 26.73 -20.46 -18.53
C THR A 122 26.50 -21.14 -17.18
N ILE A 123 25.40 -20.82 -16.51
CA ILE A 123 25.04 -21.42 -15.21
C ILE A 123 24.84 -22.93 -15.34
N ALA A 124 24.12 -23.35 -16.39
CA ALA A 124 23.91 -24.78 -16.67
C ALA A 124 25.23 -25.51 -17.00
N SER A 125 26.16 -24.86 -17.71
CA SER A 125 27.47 -25.47 -18.01
C SER A 125 28.34 -25.68 -16.77
N PHE A 126 28.15 -24.87 -15.72
CA PHE A 126 28.84 -25.02 -14.44
C PHE A 126 28.04 -25.82 -13.40
N CYS A 127 26.83 -26.31 -13.74
CA CYS A 127 25.91 -26.99 -12.82
C CYS A 127 25.70 -26.22 -11.49
N HIS A 128 25.59 -24.89 -11.56
CA HIS A 128 25.50 -24.00 -10.39
C HIS A 128 24.09 -23.42 -10.18
N GLU A 129 23.03 -24.05 -10.71
CA GLU A 129 21.66 -23.56 -10.54
C GLU A 129 21.25 -23.48 -9.06
N GLU A 130 21.64 -24.49 -8.28
CA GLU A 130 21.27 -24.58 -6.87
C GLU A 130 21.84 -23.42 -6.03
N HIS A 131 23.10 -23.03 -6.32
CA HIS A 131 23.75 -21.91 -5.64
C HIS A 131 23.05 -20.57 -5.94
N ILE A 132 22.59 -20.36 -7.17
CA ILE A 132 21.84 -19.15 -7.54
C ILE A 132 20.45 -19.13 -6.90
N LEU A 133 19.78 -20.28 -6.85
CA LEU A 133 18.50 -20.42 -6.16
C LEU A 133 18.63 -20.18 -4.66
N GLU A 134 19.73 -20.62 -4.04
CA GLU A 134 20.01 -20.37 -2.64
C GLU A 134 20.30 -18.88 -2.36
N LYS A 135 21.09 -18.23 -3.21
CA LYS A 135 21.31 -16.77 -3.14
C LYS A 135 19.99 -16.00 -3.25
N ALA A 136 19.12 -16.38 -4.18
CA ALA A 136 17.79 -15.78 -4.34
C ALA A 136 16.90 -15.98 -3.09
N ARG A 137 16.93 -17.18 -2.48
CA ARG A 137 16.22 -17.46 -1.22
C ARG A 137 16.74 -16.60 -0.08
N LEU A 138 18.05 -16.46 0.06
CA LEU A 138 18.66 -15.66 1.13
C LEU A 138 18.29 -14.18 1.01
N SER A 139 18.30 -13.61 -0.20
CA SER A 139 17.86 -12.23 -0.43
C SER A 139 16.37 -12.01 -0.08
N LEU A 140 15.51 -13.02 -0.24
CA LEU A 140 14.08 -12.94 0.16
C LEU A 140 13.81 -13.29 1.63
N GLN A 141 14.66 -14.05 2.29
CA GLN A 141 14.38 -14.49 3.65
C GLN A 141 14.28 -13.32 4.63
N LYS A 142 15.15 -12.31 4.49
CA LYS A 142 15.14 -11.09 5.30
C LYS A 142 13.85 -10.27 5.17
N PRO A 143 13.40 -9.87 3.96
CA PRO A 143 12.15 -9.12 3.78
C PRO A 143 10.92 -9.94 4.18
N LEU A 144 10.88 -11.24 3.88
CA LEU A 144 9.76 -12.11 4.26
C LEU A 144 9.63 -12.23 5.79
N ARG A 145 10.75 -12.38 6.51
CA ARG A 145 10.73 -12.43 7.98
C ARG A 145 10.26 -11.10 8.59
N LYS A 146 10.71 -9.97 8.02
CA LYS A 146 10.26 -8.64 8.45
C LYS A 146 8.76 -8.44 8.18
N SER A 147 8.30 -8.77 6.98
CA SER A 147 6.89 -8.68 6.61
C SER A 147 6.00 -9.57 7.49
N ARG A 148 6.46 -10.77 7.86
CA ARG A 148 5.74 -11.64 8.79
C ARG A 148 5.58 -11.01 10.17
N LYS A 149 6.67 -10.47 10.74
CA LYS A 149 6.64 -9.81 12.06
C LYS A 149 5.69 -8.60 12.06
N GLU A 150 5.79 -7.74 11.06
CA GLU A 150 4.90 -6.58 10.95
C GLU A 150 3.45 -7.00 10.75
N SER A 151 3.17 -7.99 9.90
CA SER A 151 1.81 -8.49 9.70
C SER A 151 1.19 -9.01 11.00
N VAL A 152 1.94 -9.75 11.81
CA VAL A 152 1.47 -10.22 13.13
C VAL A 152 1.19 -9.05 14.07
N LYS A 153 2.10 -8.07 14.16
CA LYS A 153 1.93 -6.86 14.97
C LYS A 153 0.68 -6.07 14.59
N TYR A 154 0.46 -5.83 13.30
CA TYR A 154 -0.74 -5.13 12.82
C TYR A 154 -2.02 -5.90 13.10
N ARG A 155 -1.99 -7.23 12.96
CA ARG A 155 -3.13 -8.11 13.28
C ARG A 155 -3.51 -7.99 14.76
N ILE A 156 -2.52 -8.00 15.65
CA ILE A 156 -2.74 -7.85 17.10
C ILE A 156 -3.37 -6.49 17.42
N ILE A 157 -2.86 -5.40 16.85
CA ILE A 157 -3.41 -4.05 17.05
C ILE A 157 -4.87 -3.95 16.57
N GLN A 158 -5.21 -4.56 15.44
CA GLN A 158 -6.60 -4.57 14.94
C GLN A 158 -7.52 -5.39 15.83
N VAL A 159 -7.07 -6.57 16.26
CA VAL A 159 -7.84 -7.49 17.10
C VAL A 159 -8.13 -6.90 18.49
N ILE A 160 -7.18 -6.17 19.09
CA ILE A 160 -7.37 -5.52 20.40
C ILE A 160 -8.40 -4.37 20.30
N ASN A 161 -8.42 -3.63 19.20
CA ASN A 161 -9.33 -2.49 18.99
C ASN A 161 -10.68 -2.88 18.37
N SER A 162 -10.98 -4.18 18.26
CA SER A 162 -12.24 -4.65 17.66
C SER A 162 -13.39 -4.61 18.69
N ASP A 163 -14.47 -3.89 18.36
CA ASP A 163 -15.66 -3.75 19.22
C ASP A 163 -16.42 -5.07 19.41
N ALA A 164 -16.35 -5.98 18.44
CA ALA A 164 -16.89 -7.33 18.54
C ALA A 164 -16.06 -8.30 17.70
N MET A 165 -15.59 -9.37 18.34
CA MET A 165 -14.83 -10.44 17.72
C MET A 165 -15.66 -11.71 17.73
N ILE A 166 -15.75 -12.37 16.57
CA ILE A 166 -16.50 -13.61 16.40
C ILE A 166 -15.50 -14.73 16.16
N VAL A 167 -15.45 -15.69 17.06
CA VAL A 167 -14.61 -16.87 16.99
C VAL A 167 -15.44 -17.99 16.38
N MET A 168 -15.00 -18.51 15.25
CA MET A 168 -15.66 -19.61 14.56
C MET A 168 -14.79 -20.86 14.61
N ASP A 169 -15.40 -22.00 14.95
CA ASP A 169 -14.81 -23.33 14.82
C ASP A 169 -15.73 -24.20 13.96
N LYS A 170 -15.15 -24.89 12.97
CA LYS A 170 -15.87 -25.78 12.03
C LYS A 170 -17.13 -25.17 11.41
N GLY A 171 -17.08 -23.87 11.07
CA GLY A 171 -18.19 -23.17 10.42
C GLY A 171 -19.34 -22.74 11.34
N LYS A 172 -19.20 -22.90 12.66
CA LYS A 172 -20.16 -22.37 13.65
C LYS A 172 -19.50 -21.29 14.49
N VAL A 173 -20.28 -20.28 14.88
CA VAL A 173 -19.86 -19.28 15.86
C VAL A 173 -19.82 -19.94 17.24
N VAL A 174 -18.64 -19.98 17.84
CA VAL A 174 -18.41 -20.63 19.15
C VAL A 174 -18.31 -19.58 20.26
N GLU A 175 -17.67 -18.44 20.01
CA GLU A 175 -17.57 -17.35 20.98
C GLU A 175 -17.73 -15.99 20.28
N MET A 176 -18.32 -15.03 20.97
CA MET A 176 -18.45 -13.64 20.50
C MET A 176 -18.25 -12.68 21.67
N GLY A 177 -17.38 -11.69 21.50
CA GLY A 177 -17.09 -10.72 22.55
C GLY A 177 -15.97 -9.75 22.19
N THR A 178 -15.63 -8.84 23.09
CA THR A 178 -14.43 -8.01 22.97
C THR A 178 -13.18 -8.79 23.37
N HIS A 179 -12.00 -8.34 22.94
CA HIS A 179 -10.72 -8.98 23.26
C HIS A 179 -10.53 -9.26 24.77
N SER A 180 -10.92 -8.30 25.63
CA SER A 180 -10.83 -8.44 27.09
C SER A 180 -11.75 -9.53 27.63
N THR A 181 -12.98 -9.64 27.12
CA THR A 181 -13.93 -10.68 27.53
C THR A 181 -13.52 -12.08 27.09
N LEU A 182 -12.94 -12.21 25.88
CA LEU A 182 -12.51 -13.49 25.31
C LEU A 182 -11.18 -14.00 25.92
N ILE A 183 -10.32 -13.11 26.42
CA ILE A 183 -9.12 -13.52 27.18
C ILE A 183 -9.46 -13.88 28.63
N ALA A 184 -10.41 -13.19 29.25
CA ALA A 184 -10.84 -13.47 30.61
C ALA A 184 -11.51 -14.86 30.75
N ALA A 185 -12.10 -15.37 29.65
CA ALA A 185 -12.56 -16.75 29.57
C ALA A 185 -11.37 -17.71 29.45
N SER A 186 -10.85 -18.17 30.60
CA SER A 186 -9.67 -19.05 30.71
C SER A 186 -9.80 -20.39 29.99
N GLU A 187 -11.02 -20.87 29.72
CA GLU A 187 -11.30 -22.09 28.94
C GLU A 187 -11.69 -21.83 27.47
N GLY A 188 -11.77 -20.57 27.03
CA GLY A 188 -12.17 -20.20 25.68
C GLY A 188 -11.20 -20.66 24.58
N VAL A 189 -11.73 -20.91 23.39
CA VAL A 189 -10.97 -21.27 22.19
C VAL A 189 -9.99 -20.15 21.83
N TYR A 190 -10.41 -18.89 22.02
CA TYR A 190 -9.59 -17.72 21.71
C TYR A 190 -8.40 -17.54 22.67
N SER A 191 -8.62 -17.67 23.97
CA SER A 191 -7.56 -17.49 24.99
C SER A 191 -6.44 -18.53 24.84
N ARG A 192 -6.78 -19.77 24.48
CA ARG A 192 -5.81 -20.84 24.18
C ARG A 192 -4.96 -20.53 22.95
N PHE A 193 -5.58 -20.02 21.88
CA PHE A 193 -4.86 -19.59 20.67
C PHE A 193 -3.91 -18.43 20.96
N PHE A 194 -4.34 -17.46 21.77
CA PHE A 194 -3.53 -16.31 22.14
C PHE A 194 -2.29 -16.72 22.94
N GLN A 195 -2.43 -17.63 23.91
CA GLN A 195 -1.30 -18.17 24.68
C GLN A 195 -0.27 -18.87 23.77
N LEU A 196 -0.73 -19.72 22.85
CA LEU A 196 0.15 -20.40 21.88
C LEU A 196 0.96 -19.41 21.02
N GLN A 197 0.36 -18.29 20.60
CA GLN A 197 1.07 -17.26 19.85
C GLN A 197 2.08 -16.49 20.70
N SER A 198 1.72 -16.12 21.93
CA SER A 198 2.62 -15.41 22.85
C SER A 198 3.87 -16.21 23.25
N MET A 199 3.77 -17.54 23.27
CA MET A 199 4.91 -18.44 23.53
C MET A 199 5.89 -18.53 22.34
N THR A 200 5.44 -18.24 21.12
CA THR A 200 6.25 -18.30 19.90
C THR A 200 7.06 -17.01 19.67
N GLU A 201 6.76 -15.94 20.41
CA GLU A 201 7.41 -14.62 20.29
C GLU A 201 8.59 -14.40 21.26
N LYS A 202 8.86 -15.34 22.18
CA LYS A 202 10.08 -15.35 23.02
C LYS A 202 11.20 -16.16 22.36
#